data_AF-A0A951BME1-F1
#
_entry.id   AF-A0A951BME1-F1
#
_cell.length_a   1.000
_cell.length_b   1.000
_cell.length_c   1.000
_cell.angle_alpha   90.00
_cell.angle_beta   90.00
_cell.angle_gamma   90.00
#
_symmetry.space_group_name_H-M   'P 1'
#
loop_
_entity.id
_entity.type
_entity.pdbx_description
1 polymer ?
#
loop_
_entity_poly.entity_id
_entity_poly.type
_entity_poly.pdbx_seq_one_letter_code
_entity_poly.pdbx_strand_id
1 'polypeptide(L)'
;MAELTISSEEIRSAIENYVTSFSTTTSREEVGTVIYAGDGIARVEGLPAAMTNELRDFPGGVLGVALNLDVREIGAVILGNFGA
;
A
#
# COMPACT_ATOMS: atom_id res chain seq x y z
N MET A 1 21.54 -21.93 22.25
CA MET A 1 21.43 -20.55 21.72
C MET A 1 22.09 -20.60 20.35
N ALA A 2 21.34 -20.38 19.28
CA ALA A 2 21.94 -20.35 17.94
C ALA A 2 22.75 -19.05 17.84
N GLU A 3 24.06 -19.18 17.66
CA GLU A 3 24.94 -18.06 17.36
C GLU A 3 24.51 -17.53 15.99
N LEU A 4 23.86 -16.37 15.94
CA LEU A 4 23.60 -15.67 14.69
C LEU A 4 24.92 -15.07 14.21
N THR A 5 25.73 -15.89 13.56
CA THR A 5 26.93 -15.45 12.85
C THR A 5 26.46 -14.63 11.65
N ILE A 6 26.65 -13.31 11.70
CA ILE A 6 26.37 -12.44 10.55
C ILE A 6 27.35 -12.80 9.44
N SER A 7 26.86 -13.46 8.39
CA SER A 7 27.65 -13.82 7.20
C SER A 7 27.60 -12.69 6.17
N SER A 8 28.76 -12.08 5.87
CA SER A 8 28.86 -11.05 4.83
C SER A 8 28.46 -11.57 3.44
N GLU A 9 28.68 -12.86 3.19
CA GLU A 9 28.35 -13.51 1.92
C GLU A 9 26.83 -13.58 1.70
N GLU A 10 26.06 -13.87 2.76
CA GLU A 10 24.59 -13.93 2.68
C GLU A 10 23.97 -12.55 2.45
N ILE A 11 24.48 -11.52 3.14
CA ILE A 11 24.04 -10.13 2.95
C ILE A 11 24.32 -9.70 1.50
N ARG A 12 25.51 -10.01 0.99
CA ARG A 12 25.89 -9.67 -0.39
C ARG A 12 24.98 -10.38 -1.41
N SER A 13 24.77 -11.68 -1.24
CA SER A 13 23.91 -12.48 -2.12
C SER A 13 22.47 -11.97 -2.12
N ALA A 14 21.92 -11.59 -0.95
CA ALA A 14 20.58 -11.02 -0.86
C ALA A 14 20.43 -9.71 -1.65
N ILE A 15 21.43 -8.82 -1.59
CA ILE A 15 21.43 -7.56 -2.33
C ILE A 15 21.57 -7.81 -3.84
N GLU A 16 22.50 -8.67 -4.26
CA GLU A 16 22.69 -9.02 -5.67
C GLU A 16 21.42 -9.63 -6.29
N ASN A 17 20.70 -10.49 -5.54
CA ASN A 17 19.43 -11.06 -5.96
C ASN A 17 18.31 -10.02 -6.09
N TYR A 18 18.20 -9.07 -5.15
CA TYR A 18 17.22 -7.97 -5.25
C TYR A 18 17.47 -7.10 -6.48
N VAL A 19 18.73 -6.75 -6.76
CA VAL A 19 19.08 -5.95 -7.94
C VAL A 19 18.79 -6.71 -9.23
N THR A 20 19.10 -8.01 -9.27
CA THR A 20 18.89 -8.84 -10.47
C THR A 20 17.40 -9.10 -10.74
N SER A 21 16.59 -9.21 -9.68
CA SER A 21 15.14 -9.44 -9.80
C SER A 21 14.33 -8.17 -10.04
N PHE A 22 14.91 -6.99 -9.81
CA PHE A 22 14.25 -5.73 -10.04
C PHE A 22 13.96 -5.55 -11.54
N SER A 23 12.68 -5.56 -11.88
CA SER A 23 12.19 -5.29 -13.23
C SER A 23 11.07 -4.27 -13.15
N THR A 24 11.13 -3.25 -14.01
CA THR A 24 10.11 -2.21 -14.07
C THR A 24 8.93 -2.74 -14.88
N THR A 25 7.91 -3.25 -14.20
CA THR A 25 6.64 -3.58 -14.85
C THR A 25 5.84 -2.29 -14.97
N THR A 26 5.57 -1.84 -16.20
CA THR A 26 4.65 -0.72 -16.43
C THR A 26 3.24 -1.28 -16.53
N SER A 27 2.46 -1.11 -15.47
CA SER A 27 1.03 -1.44 -15.46
C SER A 27 0.20 -0.17 -15.46
N ARG A 28 -0.99 -0.24 -16.08
CA ARG A 28 -1.97 0.83 -15.95
C ARG A 28 -2.82 0.54 -14.72
N GLU A 29 -2.86 1.50 -13.80
CA GLU A 29 -3.64 1.40 -12.58
C GLU A 29 -4.68 2.51 -12.53
N GLU A 30 -5.76 2.28 -11.79
CA GLU A 30 -6.75 3.30 -11.50
C GLU A 30 -6.28 4.14 -10.31
N VAL A 31 -6.53 5.45 -10.36
CA VAL A 31 -6.13 6.39 -9.31
C VAL A 31 -7.37 7.12 -8.80
N GLY A 32 -7.48 7.20 -7.48
CA GLY A 32 -8.51 7.99 -6.79
C GLY A 32 -7.92 9.22 -6.13
N THR A 33 -8.78 10.16 -5.75
CA THR A 33 -8.39 11.37 -5.00
C THR A 33 -9.08 11.39 -3.65
N VAL A 34 -8.32 11.65 -2.58
CA VAL A 34 -8.87 11.81 -1.22
C VAL A 34 -9.57 13.16 -1.12
N ILE A 35 -10.88 13.15 -0.87
CA ILE A 35 -11.70 14.36 -0.69
C ILE A 35 -11.84 14.74 0.79
N TYR A 36 -11.72 13.76 1.69
CA TYR A 36 -11.78 13.96 3.13
C TYR A 36 -10.97 12.88 3.83
N ALA A 37 -10.31 13.26 4.91
CA ALA A 37 -9.57 12.37 5.78
C ALA A 37 -9.78 12.83 7.23
N GLY A 38 -10.29 11.96 8.10
CA GLY A 38 -10.51 12.27 9.51
C GLY A 38 -10.75 11.00 10.34
N ASP A 39 -10.20 10.96 11.55
CA ASP A 39 -10.39 9.88 12.53
C ASP A 39 -10.17 8.46 11.97
N GLY A 40 -9.13 8.29 11.14
CA GLY A 40 -8.82 7.01 10.51
C GLY A 40 -9.75 6.62 9.35
N ILE A 41 -10.64 7.51 8.92
CA ILE A 41 -11.53 7.32 7.76
C ILE A 41 -11.11 8.27 6.63
N ALA A 42 -10.94 7.74 5.43
CA ALA A 42 -10.77 8.49 4.21
C ALA A 42 -11.98 8.35 3.29
N ARG A 43 -12.44 9.45 2.69
CA ARG A 43 -13.39 9.43 1.57
C ARG A 43 -12.61 9.71 0.30
N VAL A 44 -12.76 8.81 -0.67
CA VAL A 44 -12.00 8.84 -1.92
C VAL A 44 -12.97 8.89 -3.09
N GLU A 45 -12.76 9.82 -4.02
CA GLU A 45 -13.48 9.88 -5.30
C GLU A 45 -12.65 9.21 -6.40
N GLY A 46 -13.32 8.61 -7.40
CA GLY A 46 -12.69 7.84 -8.47
C GLY A 46 -12.71 6.34 -8.20
N LEU A 47 -11.72 5.62 -8.76
CA LEU A 47 -11.59 4.16 -8.66
C LEU A 47 -12.88 3.40 -9.01
N PRO A 48 -13.41 3.55 -10.24
CA PRO A 48 -14.68 2.93 -10.64
C PRO A 48 -14.65 1.40 -10.61
N ALA A 49 -13.47 0.76 -10.68
CA ALA A 49 -13.34 -0.68 -10.56
C ALA A 49 -13.07 -1.16 -9.12
N ALA A 50 -13.11 -0.27 -8.12
CA ALA A 50 -12.85 -0.65 -6.73
C ALA A 50 -13.86 -1.68 -6.21
N MET A 51 -13.35 -2.66 -5.48
CA MET A 51 -14.14 -3.71 -4.85
C MET A 51 -14.29 -3.47 -3.34
N THR A 52 -15.38 -3.98 -2.78
CA THR A 52 -15.56 -4.00 -1.33
C THR A 52 -14.51 -4.88 -0.68
N ASN A 53 -13.95 -4.40 0.43
CA ASN A 53 -12.82 -4.99 1.15
C ASN A 53 -11.50 -5.03 0.34
N GLU A 54 -11.39 -4.24 -0.72
CA GLU A 54 -10.13 -4.09 -1.43
C GLU A 54 -9.12 -3.29 -0.61
N LEU A 55 -7.88 -3.74 -0.65
CA LEU A 55 -6.75 -3.06 -0.01
C LEU A 55 -6.23 -1.98 -0.96
N ARG A 56 -6.17 -0.75 -0.46
CA ARG A 56 -5.76 0.44 -1.20
C ARG A 56 -4.47 0.98 -0.65
N ASP A 57 -3.56 1.35 -1.54
CA ASP A 57 -2.32 2.02 -1.19
C ASP A 57 -2.53 3.54 -1.24
N PHE A 58 -2.23 4.20 -0.13
CA PHE A 58 -2.26 5.65 0.00
C PHE A 58 -0.83 6.20 -0.09
N PRO A 59 -0.66 7.44 -0.58
CA PRO A 59 0.63 8.10 -0.56
C PRO A 59 1.29 8.04 0.82
N GLY A 60 2.58 7.69 0.85
CA GLY A 60 3.32 7.48 2.10
C GLY A 60 3.39 6.02 2.57
N GLY A 61 2.96 5.07 1.73
CA GLY A 61 3.01 3.63 2.05
C GLY A 61 2.00 3.22 3.13
N VAL A 62 0.93 4.01 3.26
CA VAL A 62 -0.14 3.74 4.22
C VAL A 62 -1.19 2.90 3.52
N LEU A 63 -1.60 1.81 4.15
CA LEU A 63 -2.63 0.94 3.59
C LEU A 63 -4.00 1.36 4.11
N GLY A 64 -5.04 1.07 3.34
CA GLY A 64 -6.42 1.18 3.82
C GLY A 64 -7.33 0.16 3.16
N VAL A 65 -8.53 0.00 3.69
CA VAL A 65 -9.51 -0.96 3.19
C VAL A 65 -10.75 -0.22 2.73
N ALA A 66 -11.19 -0.46 1.49
CA ALA A 66 -12.46 0.04 0.98
C ALA A 66 -13.63 -0.69 1.66
N LEU A 67 -14.36 -0.01 2.54
CA LEU A 67 -15.50 -0.60 3.26
C LEU A 67 -16.83 -0.23 2.64
N ASN A 68 -17.05 1.07 2.35
CA ASN A 68 -18.29 1.53 1.74
C ASN A 68 -18.05 2.00 0.30
N LEU A 69 -18.87 1.54 -0.63
CA LEU A 69 -18.85 1.98 -2.03
C LEU A 69 -20.17 2.74 -2.32
N ASP A 70 -20.12 4.07 -2.27
CA ASP A 70 -21.24 4.91 -2.65
C ASP A 70 -21.16 5.30 -4.13
N VAL A 71 -22.23 5.88 -4.66
CA VAL A 71 -22.35 6.25 -6.09
C VAL A 71 -21.27 7.22 -6.56
N ARG A 72 -20.72 8.03 -5.65
CA ARG A 72 -19.74 9.09 -5.97
C ARG A 72 -18.46 9.02 -5.15
N GLU A 73 -18.42 8.15 -4.14
CA GLU A 73 -17.30 8.14 -3.20
C GLU A 73 -17.14 6.78 -2.55
N ILE A 74 -15.94 6.55 -2.04
CA ILE A 74 -15.56 5.31 -1.39
C ILE A 74 -15.04 5.62 -0.01
N GLY A 75 -15.70 5.05 1.01
CA GLY A 75 -15.23 5.07 2.39
C GLY A 75 -14.12 4.05 2.60
N ALA A 76 -12.91 4.52 2.91
CA ALA A 76 -11.77 3.72 3.32
C ALA A 76 -11.51 3.85 4.81
N VAL A 77 -11.18 2.73 5.46
CA VAL A 77 -10.52 2.77 6.78
C VAL A 77 -9.02 2.67 6.58
N ILE A 78 -8.29 3.56 7.24
CA ILE A 78 -6.82 3.63 7.17
C ILE A 78 -6.22 2.64 8.16
N LEU A 79 -5.36 1.76 7.65
CA LEU A 79 -4.57 0.77 8.39
C LEU A 79 -3.16 1.32 8.63
N GLY A 80 -3.04 2.27 9.54
CA GLY A 80 -1.75 2.88 9.84
C GLY A 80 -1.88 4.08 10.75
N ASN A 81 -0.76 4.78 10.95
CA ASN A 81 -0.79 6.01 11.72
C ASN A 81 -1.47 7.10 10.90
N PHE A 82 -2.71 7.43 11.29
CA PHE A 82 -3.49 8.50 10.69
C PHE A 82 -3.07 9.89 11.22
N GLY A 83 -2.54 9.95 12.43
CA GLY A 83 -2.05 11.17 13.06
C GLY A 83 -0.55 11.35 12.83
N ALA A 84 -0.10 12.60 12.80
CA ALA A 84 1.32 12.93 12.97
C ALA A 84 1.82 12.49 14.35
#